data_AF-A0A3B9J0E4-F1
#
_entry.id   AF-A0A3B9J0E4-F1
#
_cell.length_a   1.000
_cell.length_b   1.000
_cell.length_c   1.000
_cell.angle_alpha   90.00
_cell.angle_beta   90.00
_cell.angle_gamma   90.00
#
_symmetry.space_group_name_H-M   'P 1'
#
loop_
_entity.id
_entity.type
_entity.pdbx_description
1 polymer ?
#
loop_
_entity_poly.entity_id
_entity_poly.type
_entity_poly.pdbx_seq_one_letter_code
_entity_poly.pdbx_strand_id
1 'polypeptide(L)' 'YQSAEEYEKGASDVINNTSALYKTEAEDGDGIYYIESTNEFVVLSTDGYIRTYFRPDKGIDYFNRQ' A
#
# COMPACT_ATOMS: atom_id res chain seq x y z
N TYR A 1 -11.75 -3.18 -8.81
CA TYR A 1 -12.62 -2.02 -8.52
C TYR A 1 -13.35 -1.61 -9.78
N GLN A 2 -14.59 -1.15 -9.64
CA GLN A 2 -15.45 -0.75 -10.78
C GLN A 2 -15.44 0.76 -11.02
N SER A 3 -14.96 1.56 -10.05
CA SER A 3 -14.76 3.01 -10.19
C SER A 3 -13.44 3.49 -9.57
N ALA A 4 -13.10 4.75 -9.84
CA ALA A 4 -11.94 5.40 -9.23
C ALA A 4 -12.13 5.60 -7.72
N GLU A 5 -13.34 5.94 -7.29
CA GLU A 5 -13.70 6.12 -5.88
C GLU A 5 -13.57 4.81 -5.09
N GLU A 6 -14.00 3.68 -5.67
CA GLU A 6 -13.80 2.38 -5.02
C GLU A 6 -12.32 1.99 -4.91
N TYR A 7 -11.51 2.34 -5.92
CA TYR A 7 -10.08 2.10 -5.92
C TYR A 7 -9.37 2.95 -4.85
N GLU A 8 -9.70 4.24 -4.77
CA GLU A 8 -9.18 5.15 -3.74
C GLU A 8 -9.58 4.67 -2.34
N LYS A 9 -10.84 4.27 -2.17
CA LYS A 9 -11.31 3.70 -0.90
C LYS A 9 -10.53 2.44 -0.53
N GLY A 10 -10.30 1.53 -1.49
CA GLY A 10 -9.51 0.32 -1.24
C GLY A 10 -8.09 0.62 -0.77
N ALA A 11 -7.41 1.59 -1.40
CA ALA A 11 -6.08 2.02 -0.97
C ALA A 11 -6.11 2.63 0.45
N SER A 12 -7.10 3.48 0.74
CA SER A 12 -7.29 4.08 2.05
C SER A 12 -7.60 3.03 3.13
N ASP A 13 -8.40 2.02 2.81
CA ASP A 13 -8.71 0.92 3.71
C ASP A 13 -7.44 0.13 4.09
N VAL A 14 -6.50 -0.06 3.16
CA VAL A 14 -5.19 -0.70 3.43
C VAL A 14 -4.34 0.11 4.39
N ILE A 15 -4.22 1.43 4.17
CA ILE A 15 -3.44 2.35 5.03
C ILE A 15 -3.98 2.36 6.47
N ASN A 16 -5.30 2.29 6.62
CA ASN A 16 -5.97 2.35 7.92
C ASN A 16 -6.17 0.97 8.57
N ASN A 17 -5.67 -0.11 7.95
CA ASN A 17 -5.84 -1.46 8.47
C ASN A 17 -4.78 -1.78 9.53
N THR A 18 -5.22 -2.20 10.72
CA THR A 18 -4.32 -2.56 11.84
C THR A 18 -3.48 -3.81 11.57
N SER A 19 -3.85 -4.63 10.58
CA SER A 19 -3.07 -5.78 10.14
C SER A 19 -2.07 -5.48 9.03
N ALA A 20 -2.06 -4.24 8.50
CA ALA A 20 -1.07 -3.86 7.49
C ALA A 20 0.33 -3.81 8.11
N LEU A 21 1.26 -4.53 7.48
CA LEU A 21 2.69 -4.30 7.68
C LEU A 21 3.03 -2.91 7.16
N TYR A 22 3.91 -2.22 7.88
CA TYR A 22 4.30 -0.86 7.55
C TYR A 22 5.82 -0.70 7.62
N LYS A 23 6.37 0.05 6.67
CA LYS A 23 7.72 0.63 6.75
C LYS A 23 7.79 1.93 5.96
N THR A 24 8.85 2.69 6.21
CA THR A 24 9.17 3.91 5.47
C THR A 24 10.21 3.59 4.39
N GLU A 25 9.97 4.05 3.17
CA GLU A 25 10.90 3.95 2.05
C GLU A 25 12.14 4.82 2.28
N ALA A 26 13.31 4.34 1.87
CA ALA A 26 14.58 5.04 2.10
C ALA A 26 14.82 6.22 1.15
N GLU A 27 14.20 6.25 -0.03
CA GLU A 27 14.46 7.23 -1.09
C GLU A 27 13.84 8.60 -0.78
N ASP A 28 12.53 8.63 -0.47
CA ASP A 28 11.78 9.87 -0.26
C ASP A 28 10.97 9.88 1.06
N GLY A 29 11.03 8.81 1.86
CA GLY A 29 10.34 8.74 3.13
C GLY A 29 8.86 8.39 3.01
N ASP A 30 8.41 7.92 1.84
CA ASP A 30 7.06 7.44 1.63
C ASP A 30 6.71 6.26 2.54
N GLY A 31 5.44 6.19 2.96
CA GLY A 31 4.90 5.07 3.73
C GLY A 31 4.52 3.91 2.83
N ILE A 32 5.06 2.73 3.09
CA ILE A 32 4.74 1.49 2.39
C ILE A 32 3.89 0.60 3.29
N TYR A 33 2.70 0.23 2.81
CA TYR A 33 1.73 -0.59 3.53
C TYR A 33 1.47 -1.89 2.79
N TYR A 34 1.37 -3.00 3.51
CA TYR A 34 1.08 -4.31 2.92
C TYR A 34 0.21 -5.20 3.82
N ILE A 35 -0.88 -5.74 3.29
CA ILE A 35 -1.71 -6.74 3.99
C ILE A 35 -1.44 -8.12 3.37
N GLU A 36 -0.88 -9.02 4.17
CA GLU A 36 -0.46 -10.34 3.70
C GLU A 36 -1.65 -11.23 3.28
N SER A 37 -2.78 -11.16 4.00
CA SER A 37 -3.94 -12.01 3.75
C SER A 37 -4.69 -11.67 2.44
N THR A 38 -4.66 -10.41 2.02
CA THR A 38 -5.32 -9.93 0.78
C THR A 38 -4.32 -9.65 -0.35
N ASN A 39 -3.02 -9.76 -0.05
CA ASN A 39 -1.92 -9.42 -0.94
C ASN A 39 -2.04 -7.98 -1.48
N GLU A 40 -2.41 -7.03 -0.63
CA GLU A 40 -2.63 -5.64 -1.02
C GLU A 40 -1.46 -4.76 -0.60
N PHE A 41 -1.00 -3.90 -1.51
CA PHE A 41 0.18 -3.07 -1.35
C PHE A 41 -0.13 -1.62 -1.72
N VAL A 42 0.20 -0.67 -0.84
CA VAL A 42 -0.01 0.77 -1.05
C VAL A 42 1.26 1.54 -0.72
N VAL A 43 1.56 2.56 -1.53
CA VAL A 43 2.56 3.59 -1.20
C VAL A 43 1.86 4.93 -1.00
N LEU A 44 2.11 5.55 0.14
CA LEU A 44 1.55 6.84 0.55
C LEU A 44 2.69 7.85 0.69
N SER A 45 2.61 8.94 -0.07
CA SER A 45 3.59 10.01 0.05
C SER A 45 3.55 10.71 1.42
N THR A 46 4.64 11.38 1.78
CA THR A 46 4.72 12.22 2.98
C THR A 46 3.66 13.31 3.03
N ASP A 47 3.17 13.75 1.87
CA ASP A 47 2.16 14.80 1.71
C ASP A 47 0.72 14.24 1.67
N GLY A 48 0.54 12.92 1.82
CA GLY A 48 -0.77 12.27 1.92
C GLY A 48 -1.38 11.81 0.59
N TYR A 49 -0.65 11.90 -0.52
CA TYR A 49 -1.10 11.35 -1.81
C TYR A 49 -0.80 9.85 -1.93
N ILE A 50 -1.79 9.07 -2.34
CA ILE A 50 -1.62 7.65 -2.72
C ILE A 50 -0.85 7.61 -4.05
N ARG A 51 0.37 7.08 -4.05
CA ARG A 51 1.20 6.95 -5.27
C ARG A 51 0.86 5.73 -6.09
N THR A 52 0.59 4.62 -5.42
CA THR A 52 0.22 3.36 -6.07
C THR A 52 -0.58 2.47 -5.13
N TYR A 53 -1.44 1.64 -5.71
CA TYR A 53 -2.17 0.60 -5.01
C TYR A 53 -2.41 -0.60 -5.94
N PHE A 54 -1.87 -1.76 -5.58
CA PHE A 54 -1.98 -2.97 -6.39
C PHE A 54 -1.76 -4.24 -5.56
N ARG A 55 -1.86 -5.39 -6.21
CA ARG A 55 -1.52 -6.70 -5.64
C ARG A 55 -0.26 -7.23 -6.31
N PRO A 56 0.90 -7.28 -5.63
CA PRO A 56 2.14 -7.69 -6.26
C PRO A 56 2.16 -9.20 -6.54
N ASP A 57 2.64 -9.60 -7.73
CA ASP A 57 2.78 -11.02 -8.09
C ASP A 57 3.71 -11.80 -7.15
N LYS A 58 4.68 -11.09 -6.55
CA LYS A 58 5.67 -11.67 -5.62
C LYS A 58 5.25 -11.58 -4.15
N GLY A 59 4.02 -11.13 -3.86
CA GLY A 59 3.50 -11.08 -2.50
C GLY A 59 4.39 -10.30 -1.52
N ILE A 60 4.61 -10.88 -0.34
CA ILE A 60 5.42 -10.29 0.72
C ILE A 60 6.88 -10.07 0.30
N ASP A 61 7.41 -10.84 -0.65
CA ASP A 61 8.77 -10.60 -1.16
C ASP A 61 8.87 -9.29 -1.95
N TYR A 62 7.76 -8.78 -2.51
CA TYR A 62 7.74 -7.45 -3.09
C TYR A 62 7.88 -6.41 -1.99
N PHE A 63 7.01 -6.46 -0.98
CA PHE A 63 7.07 -5.58 0.18
C PHE A 63 8.45 -5.57 0.83
N ASN A 64 9.04 -6.75 1.11
CA ASN A 64 10.35 -6.86 1.76
C ASN A 64 11.51 -6.22 0.98
N ARG A 65 11.40 -6.10 -0.35
CA ARG A 65 12.43 -5.47 -1.20
C ARG A 65 12.32 -3.96 -1.35
N GLN A 66 11.16 -3.39 -1.03
CA GLN A 66 10.99 -1.94 -0.99
C GLN A 66 11.82 -1.30 0.13
#